data_AF-A0A3C0QJJ5-F1
#
_entry.id   AF-A0A3C0QJJ5-F1
#
_cell.length_a   1.000
_cell.length_b   1.000
_cell.length_c   1.000
_cell.angle_alpha   90.00
_cell.angle_beta   90.00
_cell.angle_gamma   90.00
#
_symmetry.space_group_name_H-M   'P 1'
#
loop_
_entity.id
_entity.type
_entity.pdbx_description
1 polymer ?
#
loop_
_entity_poly.entity_id
_entity_poly.type
_entity_poly.pdbx_seq_one_letter_code
_entity_poly.pdbx_strand_id
1 'polypeptide(L)'
;MVSFDFREIFSRILFWGQNIRYFSKKHYYLTVFFFLLITLIIFTLVFINQRKEIERKENIVRSFYMEENPEIQGKQDSAEGNSVIQKDSDTLKVHICGEVNDPGVYETEKGSRIIDLIDIGGGKTEHACLDALNLAQKVSDGQRIYIPSEEEVTDGSYLEGSNPGGSLSGDNEYSKIININTAASGRLEELPGIGPVTAENIIKYREKYGPFEKKEQLMDVSGIGPKKFEKVRDLIDV
;
A
#
# COMPACT_ATOMS: atom_id res chain seq x y z
N MET A 1 53.08 -15.70 71.77
CA MET A 1 53.04 -16.49 70.52
C MET A 1 51.66 -17.11 70.44
N VAL A 2 50.71 -16.42 69.79
CA VAL A 2 49.31 -16.85 69.70
C VAL A 2 49.22 -17.88 68.58
N SER A 3 48.96 -19.15 68.89
CA SER A 3 48.80 -20.17 67.86
C SER A 3 47.48 -19.93 67.14
N PHE A 4 47.56 -19.49 65.89
CA PHE A 4 46.41 -19.37 65.01
C PHE A 4 45.95 -20.78 64.63
N ASP A 5 44.83 -21.23 65.20
CA ASP A 5 44.28 -22.55 64.92
C ASP A 5 43.51 -22.51 63.59
N PHE A 6 44.24 -22.79 62.50
CA PHE A 6 43.69 -22.81 61.14
C PHE A 6 42.50 -23.76 60.98
N ARG A 7 42.35 -24.77 61.84
CA ARG A 7 41.24 -25.72 61.79
C ARG A 7 39.90 -25.07 62.15
N GLU A 8 39.90 -24.12 63.06
CA GLU A 8 38.69 -23.42 63.51
C GLU A 8 38.19 -22.43 62.46
N ILE A 9 39.10 -21.74 61.78
CA ILE A 9 38.80 -20.81 60.69
C ILE A 9 38.27 -21.57 59.46
N PHE A 10 38.88 -22.70 59.11
CA PHE A 10 38.42 -23.54 58.00
C PHE A 10 37.03 -24.12 58.25
N SER A 11 36.73 -24.52 59.49
CA SER A 11 35.40 -25.00 59.89
C SER A 11 34.33 -23.91 59.73
N ARG A 12 34.64 -22.66 60.12
CA ARG A 12 33.71 -21.52 59.97
C ARG A 12 33.49 -21.11 58.50
N ILE A 13 34.51 -21.22 57.65
CA ILE A 13 34.42 -20.93 56.21
C ILE A 13 33.61 -22.03 55.47
N LEU A 14 33.83 -23.30 55.81
CA LEU A 14 33.07 -24.42 55.24
C LEU A 14 31.59 -24.39 55.64
N PHE A 15 31.28 -23.95 56.86
CA PHE A 15 29.90 -23.74 57.32
C PHE A 15 29.21 -22.60 56.54
N TRP A 16 29.93 -21.53 56.23
CA TRP A 16 29.40 -20.43 55.42
C TRP A 16 29.13 -20.85 53.96
N GLY A 17 29.97 -21.72 53.40
CA GLY A 17 29.80 -22.28 52.06
C GLY A 17 28.58 -23.22 51.90
N GLN A 18 28.14 -23.89 52.96
CA GLN A 18 26.93 -24.70 52.92
C GLN A 18 25.63 -23.89 53.09
N ASN A 19 25.69 -22.74 53.78
CA ASN A 19 24.52 -21.87 53.97
C ASN A 19 24.17 -21.04 52.71
N ILE A 20 25.14 -20.79 51.82
CA ILE A 20 24.90 -20.12 50.52
C ILE A 20 24.15 -21.03 49.52
N ARG A 21 24.31 -22.36 49.61
CA ARG A 21 23.68 -23.31 48.67
C ARG A 21 22.20 -23.59 48.93
N TYR A 22 21.66 -23.17 50.07
CA TYR A 22 20.21 -23.29 50.36
C TYR A 22 19.43 -21.99 50.20
N PHE A 23 20.11 -20.88 49.90
CA PHE A 23 19.50 -19.55 49.80
C PHE A 23 19.11 -19.13 48.37
N SER A 24 19.61 -19.77 47.30
CA SER A 24 19.50 -19.16 45.97
C SER A 24 18.33 -19.59 45.08
N LYS A 25 17.57 -20.67 45.37
CA LYS A 25 16.42 -21.06 44.50
C LYS A 25 15.14 -20.28 44.81
N LYS A 26 14.82 -20.10 46.09
CA LYS A 26 13.60 -19.38 46.51
C LYS A 26 13.66 -17.91 46.10
N HIS A 27 14.83 -17.27 46.27
CA HIS A 27 15.05 -15.90 45.82
C HIS A 27 15.16 -15.80 44.29
N TYR A 28 15.69 -16.82 43.61
CA TYR A 28 15.69 -16.85 42.14
C TYR A 28 14.27 -16.77 41.55
N TYR A 29 13.36 -17.65 41.99
CA TYR A 29 11.96 -17.59 41.52
C TYR A 29 11.29 -16.26 41.89
N LEU A 30 11.63 -15.68 43.05
CA LEU A 30 11.12 -14.37 43.46
C LEU A 30 11.61 -13.23 42.54
N THR A 31 12.89 -13.25 42.15
CA THR A 31 13.45 -12.27 41.21
C THR A 31 12.86 -12.41 39.81
N VAL A 32 12.73 -13.64 39.30
CA VAL A 32 12.12 -13.91 37.98
C VAL A 32 10.65 -13.49 37.98
N PHE A 33 9.92 -13.78 39.04
CA PHE A 33 8.53 -13.35 39.21
C PHE A 33 8.41 -11.83 39.21
N PHE A 34 9.32 -11.12 39.90
CA PHE A 34 9.33 -9.65 39.93
C PHE A 34 9.59 -9.04 38.55
N PHE A 35 10.54 -9.59 37.77
CA PHE A 35 10.78 -9.14 36.40
C PHE A 35 9.58 -9.42 35.48
N LEU A 36 8.95 -10.59 35.58
CA LEU A 36 7.73 -10.89 34.82
C LEU A 36 6.58 -9.92 35.17
N LEU A 37 6.40 -9.60 36.44
CA LEU A 37 5.41 -8.63 36.90
C LEU A 37 5.71 -7.23 36.34
N ILE A 38 6.97 -6.79 36.35
CA ILE A 38 7.38 -5.51 35.75
C ILE A 38 7.10 -5.50 34.25
N THR A 39 7.45 -6.56 33.52
CA THR A 39 7.18 -6.63 32.08
C THR A 39 5.68 -6.58 31.78
N LEU A 40 4.86 -7.24 32.59
CA LEU A 40 3.40 -7.18 32.48
C LEU A 40 2.87 -5.78 32.77
N ILE A 41 3.38 -5.11 33.80
CA ILE A 41 3.00 -3.73 34.14
C ILE A 41 3.38 -2.79 33.00
N ILE A 42 4.61 -2.87 32.47
CA ILE A 42 5.06 -2.05 31.34
C ILE A 42 4.18 -2.30 30.12
N PHE A 43 3.92 -3.56 29.77
CA PHE A 43 3.01 -3.91 28.68
C PHE A 43 1.61 -3.33 28.89
N THR A 44 1.07 -3.43 30.11
CA THR A 44 -0.25 -2.87 30.45
C THR A 44 -0.26 -1.35 30.34
N LEU A 45 0.81 -0.67 30.78
CA LEU A 45 0.95 0.78 30.65
C LEU A 45 1.05 1.21 29.19
N VAL A 46 1.82 0.50 28.37
CA VAL A 46 1.91 0.73 26.92
C VAL A 46 0.56 0.50 26.27
N PHE A 47 -0.14 -0.58 26.62
CA PHE A 47 -1.47 -0.90 26.10
C PHE A 47 -2.50 0.19 26.47
N ILE A 48 -2.49 0.66 27.72
CA ILE A 48 -3.33 1.78 28.16
C ILE A 48 -2.97 3.07 27.39
N ASN A 49 -1.69 3.33 27.14
CA ASN A 49 -1.25 4.50 26.39
C ASN A 49 -1.70 4.45 24.93
N GLN A 50 -1.54 3.30 24.27
CA GLN A 50 -2.06 3.04 22.92
C GLN A 50 -3.57 3.24 22.86
N ARG A 51 -4.31 2.72 23.85
CA ARG A 51 -5.78 2.88 23.94
C ARG A 51 -6.20 4.35 24.10
N LYS A 52 -5.49 5.12 24.93
CA LYS A 52 -5.73 6.57 25.12
C LYS A 52 -5.46 7.36 23.84
N GLU A 53 -4.47 6.93 23.05
CA GLU A 53 -4.14 7.57 21.79
C GLU A 53 -5.22 7.33 20.74
N ILE A 54 -5.80 6.13 20.70
CA ILE A 54 -6.97 5.80 19.87
C ILE A 54 -8.17 6.67 20.28
N GLU A 55 -8.50 6.74 21.57
CA GLU A 55 -9.63 7.56 22.06
C GLU A 55 -9.42 9.06 21.81
N ARG A 56 -8.16 9.55 21.84
CA ARG A 56 -7.83 10.92 21.47
C ARG A 56 -8.07 11.18 19.98
N LYS A 57 -7.63 10.28 19.10
CA LYS A 57 -7.86 10.39 17.66
C LYS A 57 -9.35 10.35 17.34
N GLU A 58 -10.11 9.45 17.97
CA GLU A 58 -11.57 9.39 17.84
C GLU A 58 -12.26 10.68 18.33
N ASN A 59 -11.82 11.26 19.45
CA ASN A 59 -12.39 12.52 19.96
C ASN A 59 -12.03 13.73 19.09
N ILE A 60 -10.81 13.77 18.53
CA ILE A 60 -10.39 14.82 17.59
C ILE A 60 -11.26 14.75 16.33
N VAL A 61 -11.39 13.56 15.76
CA VAL A 61 -12.23 13.30 14.59
C VAL A 61 -13.69 13.66 14.89
N ARG A 62 -14.24 13.25 16.04
CA ARG A 62 -15.58 13.65 16.50
C ARG A 62 -15.71 15.17 16.67
N SER A 63 -14.71 15.86 17.20
CA SER A 63 -14.74 17.31 17.35
C SER A 63 -14.75 18.01 15.99
N PHE A 64 -14.01 17.51 15.01
CA PHE A 64 -14.05 18.02 13.64
C PHE A 64 -15.45 17.85 13.01
N TYR A 65 -16.11 16.71 13.23
CA TYR A 65 -17.49 16.50 12.74
C TYR A 65 -18.56 17.33 13.47
N MET A 66 -18.34 17.69 14.74
CA MET A 66 -19.28 18.52 15.52
C MET A 66 -19.16 20.01 15.18
N GLU A 67 -17.99 20.44 14.69
CA GLU A 67 -17.75 21.83 14.28
C GLU A 67 -18.35 22.15 12.90
N GLU A 68 -18.53 21.14 12.04
CA GLU A 68 -19.11 21.29 10.69
C GLU A 68 -20.65 21.16 10.65
N ASN A 69 -21.30 20.70 11.72
CA ASN A 69 -22.76 20.52 11.78
C ASN A 69 -23.33 20.86 13.17
N PRO A 70 -23.85 22.07 13.41
CA PRO A 70 -24.27 22.52 14.74
C PRO A 70 -25.64 21.98 15.19
N GLU A 71 -26.36 21.20 14.37
CA GLU A 71 -27.75 20.82 14.61
C GLU A 71 -27.97 19.33 14.92
N ILE A 72 -27.17 18.73 15.80
CA ILE A 72 -27.57 17.43 16.39
C ILE A 72 -27.54 17.54 17.92
N GLN A 73 -28.51 18.28 18.44
CA GLN A 73 -28.94 18.10 19.82
C GLN A 73 -30.44 17.77 19.86
N GLY A 74 -30.72 16.60 20.42
CA GLY A 74 -32.04 16.19 20.88
C GLY A 74 -32.81 15.32 19.90
N LYS A 75 -33.00 14.04 20.24
CA LYS A 75 -34.22 13.57 20.92
C LYS A 75 -34.23 12.04 20.94
N GLN A 76 -34.19 11.46 22.14
CA GLN A 76 -34.70 10.12 22.37
C GLN A 76 -36.22 10.17 22.21
N ASP A 77 -36.80 9.26 21.40
CA ASP A 77 -37.87 8.36 21.83
C ASP A 77 -38.38 7.50 20.66
N SER A 78 -38.47 6.21 20.97
CA SER A 78 -39.13 5.06 20.33
C SER A 78 -40.08 5.28 19.15
N ALA A 79 -39.88 4.51 18.07
CA ALA A 79 -40.91 3.67 17.45
C ALA A 79 -40.28 2.77 16.38
N GLU A 80 -40.59 1.47 16.46
CA GLU A 80 -40.27 0.46 15.45
C GLU A 80 -40.88 0.83 14.09
N GLY A 81 -40.06 0.72 13.04
CA GLY A 81 -40.48 0.86 11.66
C GLY A 81 -39.30 0.56 10.76
N ASN A 82 -39.31 -0.62 10.14
CA ASN A 82 -38.33 -1.07 9.15
C ASN A 82 -37.99 0.04 8.14
N SER A 83 -36.77 0.57 8.25
CA SER A 83 -36.01 1.08 7.12
C SER A 83 -34.58 0.63 7.33
N VAL A 84 -34.20 -0.41 6.61
CA VAL A 84 -32.79 -0.74 6.40
C VAL A 84 -32.21 0.42 5.61
N ILE A 85 -31.74 1.45 6.31
CA ILE A 85 -30.81 2.41 5.74
C ILE A 85 -29.53 1.61 5.52
N GLN A 86 -29.35 1.14 4.28
CA GLN A 86 -28.04 0.76 3.79
C GLN A 86 -27.14 1.97 4.04
N LYS A 87 -26.32 1.89 5.09
CA LYS A 87 -25.18 2.77 5.29
C LYS A 87 -24.22 2.40 4.16
N ASP A 88 -24.37 3.11 3.04
CA ASP A 88 -23.46 3.02 1.90
C ASP A 88 -22.04 3.12 2.49
N SER A 89 -21.25 2.06 2.37
CA SER A 89 -19.99 1.99 3.08
C SER A 89 -19.03 2.97 2.43
N ASP A 90 -18.79 4.12 3.08
CA ASP A 90 -17.78 5.12 2.67
C ASP A 90 -16.32 4.60 2.74
N THR A 91 -16.15 3.29 2.99
CA THR A 91 -14.87 2.59 3.07
C THR A 91 -14.57 1.87 1.76
N LEU A 92 -13.39 2.10 1.21
CA LEU A 92 -12.83 1.48 0.02
C LEU A 92 -11.82 0.39 0.43
N LYS A 93 -11.72 -0.68 -0.35
CA LYS A 93 -10.66 -1.71 -0.24
C LYS A 93 -9.65 -1.53 -1.36
N VAL A 94 -8.38 -1.30 -1.00
CA VAL A 94 -7.29 -1.00 -1.95
C VAL A 94 -6.12 -1.94 -1.70
N HIS A 95 -5.60 -2.55 -2.75
CA HIS A 95 -4.42 -3.41 -2.71
C HIS A 95 -3.15 -2.59 -3.00
N ILE A 96 -2.15 -2.67 -2.12
CA ILE A 96 -0.83 -2.07 -2.32
C ILE A 96 0.22 -3.17 -2.44
N CYS A 97 1.10 -3.07 -3.43
CA CYS A 97 2.17 -4.03 -3.69
C CYS A 97 3.41 -3.36 -4.33
N GLY A 98 4.51 -4.09 -4.45
CA GLY A 98 5.79 -3.56 -4.95
C GLY A 98 6.67 -3.08 -3.80
N GLU A 99 7.35 -1.96 -3.99
CA GLU A 99 8.32 -1.36 -3.08
C GLU A 99 7.66 -0.62 -1.89
N VAL A 100 6.96 -1.37 -1.06
CA VAL A 100 6.31 -0.93 0.21
C VAL A 100 6.63 -1.90 1.34
N ASN A 101 6.69 -1.42 2.58
CA ASN A 101 7.12 -2.23 3.73
C ASN A 101 6.11 -3.30 4.14
N ASP A 102 4.81 -3.01 4.06
CA ASP A 102 3.73 -3.95 4.33
C ASP A 102 2.79 -4.01 3.10
N PRO A 103 3.04 -4.93 2.14
CA PRO A 103 2.13 -5.15 1.03
C PRO A 103 0.85 -5.85 1.47
N GLY A 104 -0.31 -5.41 0.98
CA GLY A 104 -1.58 -5.99 1.40
C GLY A 104 -2.81 -5.24 0.88
N VAL A 105 -3.98 -5.71 1.32
CA VAL A 105 -5.27 -5.05 1.05
C VAL A 105 -5.68 -4.27 2.29
N TYR A 106 -5.93 -2.97 2.13
CA TYR A 106 -6.29 -2.05 3.19
C TYR A 106 -7.68 -1.47 2.99
N GLU A 107 -8.36 -1.21 4.11
CA GLU A 107 -9.59 -0.44 4.15
C GLU A 107 -9.26 1.04 4.41
N THR A 108 -9.84 1.93 3.63
CA THR A 108 -9.57 3.38 3.68
C THR A 108 -10.83 4.18 3.36
N GLU A 109 -10.85 5.46 3.67
CA GLU A 109 -12.03 6.31 3.42
C GLU A 109 -12.08 6.79 1.96
N LYS A 110 -13.29 7.05 1.48
CA LYS A 110 -13.51 7.64 0.16
C LYS A 110 -12.83 9.00 0.05
N GLY A 111 -11.96 9.15 -0.96
CA GLY A 111 -11.21 10.38 -1.20
C GLY A 111 -9.77 10.36 -0.69
N SER A 112 -9.36 9.28 0.00
CA SER A 112 -7.96 9.02 0.36
C SER A 112 -7.08 8.99 -0.88
N ARG A 113 -5.81 9.33 -0.72
CA ARG A 113 -4.82 9.43 -1.79
C ARG A 113 -3.78 8.32 -1.72
N ILE A 114 -3.05 8.12 -2.82
CA ILE A 114 -1.99 7.11 -2.89
C ILE A 114 -0.98 7.26 -1.73
N ILE A 115 -0.61 8.49 -1.36
CA ILE A 115 0.31 8.73 -0.24
C ILE A 115 -0.23 8.20 1.09
N ASP A 116 -1.52 8.41 1.38
CA ASP A 116 -2.14 7.95 2.62
C ASP A 116 -2.10 6.42 2.71
N LEU A 117 -2.27 5.76 1.56
CA LEU A 117 -2.21 4.31 1.45
C LEU A 117 -0.79 3.79 1.66
N ILE A 118 0.23 4.45 1.11
CA ILE A 118 1.64 4.11 1.35
C ILE A 118 1.97 4.20 2.85
N ASP A 119 1.48 5.25 3.52
CA ASP A 119 1.68 5.42 4.97
C ASP A 119 0.98 4.32 5.77
N ILE A 120 -0.24 3.93 5.39
CA ILE A 120 -0.98 2.79 5.98
C ILE A 120 -0.20 1.47 5.77
N GLY A 121 0.40 1.29 4.59
CA GLY A 121 1.27 0.15 4.24
C GLY A 121 2.65 0.18 4.90
N GLY A 122 2.84 0.95 5.97
CA GLY A 122 4.11 1.01 6.71
C GLY A 122 5.20 1.81 6.01
N GLY A 123 4.85 2.63 5.01
CA GLY A 123 5.78 3.44 4.25
C GLY A 123 6.50 2.68 3.13
N LYS A 124 7.27 3.43 2.35
CA LYS A 124 8.05 2.90 1.22
C LYS A 124 9.30 2.12 1.68
N THR A 125 9.82 1.25 0.83
CA THR A 125 11.15 0.63 1.00
C THR A 125 12.28 1.61 0.63
N GLU A 126 13.53 1.17 0.78
CA GLU A 126 14.70 1.95 0.36
C GLU A 126 14.84 2.06 -1.16
N HIS A 127 14.31 1.10 -1.92
CA HIS A 127 14.41 1.05 -3.38
C HIS A 127 13.21 1.69 -4.10
N ALA A 128 12.18 2.09 -3.37
CA ALA A 128 10.95 2.64 -3.92
C ALA A 128 11.16 3.99 -4.65
N CYS A 129 10.71 4.07 -5.90
CA CYS A 129 10.66 5.29 -6.69
C CYS A 129 9.26 5.92 -6.60
N LEU A 130 9.03 6.79 -5.62
CA LEU A 130 7.74 7.48 -5.47
C LEU A 130 7.51 8.57 -6.52
N ASP A 131 8.59 9.12 -7.09
CA ASP A 131 8.50 10.17 -8.12
C ASP A 131 7.83 9.66 -9.40
N ALA A 132 7.81 8.34 -9.62
CA ALA A 132 7.09 7.69 -10.71
C ALA A 132 5.58 7.57 -10.47
N LEU A 133 5.06 7.99 -9.31
CA LEU A 133 3.65 7.90 -8.94
C LEU A 133 3.03 9.28 -8.74
N ASN A 134 1.78 9.44 -9.17
CA ASN A 134 0.97 10.58 -8.75
C ASN A 134 0.46 10.38 -7.32
N LEU A 135 1.29 10.70 -6.32
CA LEU A 135 0.98 10.55 -4.89
C LEU A 135 -0.30 11.28 -4.46
N ALA A 136 -0.70 12.31 -5.20
CA ALA A 136 -1.91 13.10 -4.97
C ALA A 136 -3.20 12.46 -5.54
N GLN A 137 -3.07 11.41 -6.34
CA GLN A 137 -4.20 10.72 -6.96
C GLN A 137 -5.08 10.08 -5.87
N LYS A 138 -6.39 10.29 -6.00
CA LYS A 138 -7.38 9.62 -5.15
C LYS A 138 -7.46 8.12 -5.48
N VAL A 139 -7.65 7.32 -4.45
CA VAL A 139 -7.85 5.87 -4.60
C VAL A 139 -9.33 5.55 -4.78
N SER A 140 -9.60 4.47 -5.52
CA SER A 140 -10.94 3.95 -5.77
C SER A 140 -11.11 2.56 -5.17
N ASP A 141 -12.35 2.13 -4.92
CA ASP A 141 -12.61 0.78 -4.44
C ASP A 141 -12.12 -0.28 -5.43
N GLY A 142 -11.56 -1.37 -4.90
CA GLY A 142 -10.94 -2.45 -5.66
C GLY A 142 -9.63 -2.06 -6.33
N GLN A 143 -9.09 -0.85 -6.09
CA GLN A 143 -7.90 -0.41 -6.77
C GLN A 143 -6.66 -1.15 -6.31
N ARG A 144 -5.79 -1.50 -7.25
CA ARG A 144 -4.44 -1.98 -6.99
C ARG A 144 -3.41 -0.91 -7.38
N ILE A 145 -2.55 -0.62 -6.43
CA ILE A 145 -1.44 0.32 -6.50
C ILE A 145 -0.16 -0.51 -6.44
N TYR A 146 0.66 -0.41 -7.47
CA TYR A 146 1.99 -0.95 -7.50
C TYR A 146 2.99 0.19 -7.32
N ILE A 147 3.96 0.01 -6.44
CA ILE A 147 5.02 0.98 -6.17
C ILE A 147 6.30 0.44 -6.82
N PRO A 148 6.82 1.12 -7.86
CA PRO A 148 7.98 0.62 -8.58
C PRO A 148 9.27 0.89 -7.81
N SER A 149 10.31 0.15 -8.17
CA SER A 149 11.68 0.44 -7.76
C SER A 149 12.34 1.51 -8.63
N GLU A 150 13.40 2.14 -8.13
CA GLU A 150 14.24 3.05 -8.93
C GLU A 150 14.88 2.38 -10.14
N GLU A 151 15.22 1.08 -10.02
CA GLU A 151 15.79 0.29 -11.12
C GLU A 151 14.79 0.10 -12.26
N GLU A 152 13.56 -0.31 -11.94
CA GLU A 152 12.48 -0.50 -12.93
C GLU A 152 12.09 0.79 -13.66
N VAL A 153 12.22 1.94 -12.99
CA VAL A 153 11.99 3.24 -13.61
C VAL A 153 13.18 3.62 -14.51
N THR A 154 14.40 3.32 -14.08
CA THR A 154 15.62 3.68 -14.81
C THR A 154 15.82 2.83 -16.07
N ASP A 155 15.48 1.55 -16.03
CA ASP A 155 15.62 0.63 -17.17
C ASP A 155 14.40 0.62 -18.11
N GLY A 156 13.33 1.36 -17.76
CA GLY A 156 12.11 1.50 -18.53
C GLY A 156 11.15 0.31 -18.44
N SER A 157 11.37 -0.62 -17.51
CA SER A 157 10.47 -1.75 -17.24
C SER A 157 9.14 -1.29 -16.62
N TYR A 158 9.14 -0.17 -15.89
CA TYR A 158 7.93 0.50 -15.41
C TYR A 158 7.44 1.54 -16.43
N LEU A 159 6.30 1.27 -17.07
CA LEU A 159 5.64 2.28 -17.90
C LEU A 159 4.76 3.16 -17.01
N GLU A 160 4.99 4.47 -17.03
CA GLU A 160 4.21 5.45 -16.28
C GLU A 160 2.72 5.33 -16.63
N GLY A 161 1.86 5.13 -15.62
CA GLY A 161 0.42 4.88 -15.81
C GLY A 161 -0.01 3.41 -15.83
N SER A 162 0.91 2.46 -15.64
CA SER A 162 0.61 1.02 -15.68
C SER A 162 -0.04 0.44 -14.43
N ASN A 163 -0.42 1.26 -13.44
CA ASN A 163 -0.93 0.73 -12.18
C ASN A 163 -2.18 -0.13 -12.43
N PRO A 164 -2.05 -1.48 -12.35
CA PRO A 164 -3.09 -2.38 -12.83
C PRO A 164 -4.11 -2.47 -11.71
N GLY A 165 -5.05 -1.54 -11.72
CA GLY A 165 -6.01 -1.40 -10.65
C GLY A 165 -6.54 0.01 -10.46
N GLY A 166 -6.08 1.05 -11.15
CA GLY A 166 -6.91 2.26 -11.25
C GLY A 166 -8.32 1.85 -11.66
N SER A 167 -9.29 1.95 -10.75
CA SER A 167 -10.66 1.57 -11.07
C SER A 167 -11.06 2.40 -12.27
N LEU A 168 -11.47 1.68 -13.32
CA LEU A 168 -12.21 2.15 -14.49
C LEU A 168 -13.58 2.67 -14.05
N SER A 169 -13.61 3.62 -13.11
CA SER A 169 -14.78 4.28 -12.55
C SER A 169 -14.56 5.78 -12.69
N GLY A 170 -14.73 6.24 -13.92
CA GLY A 170 -14.49 7.61 -14.35
C GLY A 170 -14.05 7.61 -15.80
N ASP A 171 -14.97 7.30 -16.71
CA ASP A 171 -14.96 7.70 -18.13
C ASP A 171 -13.60 7.67 -18.85
N ASN A 172 -12.82 6.63 -18.62
CA ASN A 172 -11.78 6.21 -19.54
C ASN A 172 -12.17 4.80 -19.95
N GLU A 173 -13.23 4.74 -20.75
CA GLU A 173 -13.25 3.85 -21.89
C GLU A 173 -11.79 3.83 -22.38
N TYR A 174 -11.07 2.71 -22.19
CA TYR A 174 -9.92 2.43 -23.02
C TYR A 174 -10.43 2.75 -24.40
N SER A 175 -10.02 3.89 -24.94
CA SER A 175 -10.55 4.32 -26.22
C SER A 175 -10.23 3.12 -27.10
N LYS A 176 -11.29 2.45 -27.55
CA LYS A 176 -11.16 1.32 -28.48
C LYS A 176 -10.33 1.76 -29.69
N ILE A 177 -10.30 3.08 -29.87
CA ILE A 177 -9.48 3.91 -30.71
C ILE A 177 -8.04 4.03 -30.18
N ILE A 178 -7.09 3.46 -30.92
CA ILE A 178 -5.64 3.51 -30.70
C ILE A 178 -5.03 4.65 -31.52
N ASN A 179 -4.37 5.61 -30.87
CA ASN A 179 -3.65 6.66 -31.58
C ASN A 179 -2.36 6.11 -32.24
N ILE A 180 -2.29 6.08 -33.57
CA ILE A 180 -1.17 5.46 -34.32
C ILE A 180 0.12 6.28 -34.29
N ASN A 181 0.05 7.56 -33.93
CA ASN A 181 1.21 8.44 -33.82
C ASN A 181 1.97 8.26 -32.49
N THR A 182 1.28 7.82 -31.44
CA THR A 182 1.85 7.71 -30.09
C THR A 182 1.91 6.28 -29.56
N ALA A 183 1.08 5.37 -30.08
CA ALA A 183 1.05 3.98 -29.61
C ALA A 183 2.41 3.27 -29.76
N ALA A 184 2.76 2.48 -28.75
CA ALA A 184 3.90 1.56 -28.77
C ALA A 184 3.56 0.27 -29.55
N SER A 185 4.58 -0.53 -29.92
CA SER A 185 4.40 -1.74 -30.75
C SER A 185 3.34 -2.68 -30.17
N GLY A 186 3.43 -3.01 -28.88
CA GLY A 186 2.48 -3.91 -28.23
C GLY A 186 1.04 -3.43 -28.31
N ARG A 187 0.80 -2.12 -28.22
CA ARG A 187 -0.55 -1.53 -28.35
C ARG A 187 -1.06 -1.59 -29.78
N LEU A 188 -0.19 -1.41 -30.78
CA LEU A 188 -0.55 -1.54 -32.19
C LEU A 188 -0.89 -3.00 -32.56
N GLU A 189 -0.26 -3.98 -31.91
CA GLU A 189 -0.51 -5.40 -32.12
C GLU A 189 -1.88 -5.87 -31.62
N GLU A 190 -2.55 -5.07 -30.78
CA GLU A 190 -3.95 -5.34 -30.38
C GLU A 190 -4.95 -5.12 -31.53
N LEU A 191 -4.54 -4.42 -32.60
CA LEU A 191 -5.40 -4.16 -33.75
C LEU A 191 -5.59 -5.44 -34.60
N PRO A 192 -6.84 -5.72 -35.06
CA PRO A 192 -7.13 -6.93 -35.80
C PRO A 192 -6.33 -7.02 -37.10
N GLY A 193 -5.44 -8.00 -37.19
CA GLY A 193 -4.60 -8.26 -38.37
C GLY A 193 -3.30 -7.47 -38.43
N ILE A 194 -2.94 -6.77 -37.35
CA ILE A 194 -1.64 -6.17 -37.11
C ILE A 194 -0.85 -7.10 -36.19
N GLY A 195 0.28 -7.61 -36.68
CA GLY A 195 1.23 -8.38 -35.87
C GLY A 195 2.55 -7.64 -35.71
N PRO A 196 3.54 -8.21 -35.00
CA PRO A 196 4.79 -7.54 -34.64
C PRO A 196 5.48 -6.82 -35.81
N VAL A 197 5.60 -7.52 -36.95
CA VAL A 197 6.23 -6.96 -38.17
C VAL A 197 5.46 -5.76 -38.72
N THR A 198 4.13 -5.80 -38.66
CA THR A 198 3.30 -4.69 -39.17
C THR A 198 3.31 -3.51 -38.20
N ALA A 199 3.26 -3.76 -36.88
CA ALA A 199 3.40 -2.73 -35.86
C ALA A 199 4.75 -1.99 -35.97
N GLU A 200 5.84 -2.74 -36.16
CA GLU A 200 7.16 -2.16 -36.39
C GLU A 200 7.21 -1.30 -37.66
N ASN A 201 6.54 -1.73 -38.74
CA ASN A 201 6.46 -0.94 -39.97
C ASN A 201 5.69 0.38 -39.78
N ILE A 202 4.66 0.41 -38.93
CA ILE A 202 3.91 1.64 -38.59
C ILE A 202 4.84 2.62 -37.86
N ILE A 203 5.60 2.13 -36.88
CA ILE A 203 6.57 2.95 -36.13
C ILE A 203 7.64 3.51 -37.07
N LYS A 204 8.24 2.65 -37.90
CA LYS A 204 9.24 3.07 -38.90
C LYS A 204 8.69 4.09 -39.89
N TYR A 205 7.42 3.96 -40.29
CA TYR A 205 6.79 4.93 -41.18
C TYR A 205 6.71 6.30 -40.52
N ARG A 206 6.20 6.39 -39.28
CA ARG A 206 6.06 7.69 -38.58
C ARG A 206 7.40 8.33 -38.21
N GLU A 207 8.43 7.53 -37.96
CA GLU A 207 9.79 8.02 -37.73
C GLU A 207 10.43 8.57 -39.02
N LYS A 208 10.17 7.93 -40.16
CA LYS A 208 10.79 8.30 -41.44
C LYS A 208 10.08 9.44 -42.15
N TYR A 209 8.75 9.46 -42.12
CA TYR A 209 7.92 10.40 -42.89
C TYR A 209 7.19 11.42 -42.00
N GLY A 210 7.32 11.31 -40.68
CA GLY A 210 6.58 12.13 -39.72
C GLY A 210 5.24 11.50 -39.31
N PRO A 211 4.52 12.13 -38.38
CA PRO A 211 3.23 11.62 -37.91
C PRO A 211 2.21 11.50 -39.05
N PHE A 212 1.32 10.53 -38.94
CA PHE A 212 0.16 10.39 -39.79
C PHE A 212 -0.77 11.59 -39.56
N GLU A 213 -1.12 12.32 -40.60
CA GLU A 213 -2.08 13.44 -40.58
C GLU A 213 -3.52 12.94 -40.73
N LYS A 214 -3.71 11.78 -41.37
CA LYS A 214 -5.01 11.15 -41.61
C LYS A 214 -4.91 9.64 -41.54
N LYS A 215 -6.00 8.97 -41.14
CA LYS A 215 -6.04 7.52 -40.93
C LYS A 215 -5.68 6.76 -42.22
N GLU A 216 -6.04 7.29 -43.38
CA GLU A 216 -5.83 6.66 -44.69
C GLU A 216 -4.34 6.49 -45.05
N GLN A 217 -3.45 7.31 -44.49
CA GLN A 217 -2.00 7.16 -44.69
C GLN A 217 -1.46 5.85 -44.11
N LEU A 218 -2.22 5.19 -43.23
CA LEU A 218 -1.86 3.85 -42.75
C LEU A 218 -1.78 2.82 -43.89
N MET A 219 -2.45 3.06 -45.03
CA MET A 219 -2.35 2.21 -46.22
C MET A 219 -1.01 2.34 -46.97
N ASP A 220 -0.22 3.37 -46.68
CA ASP A 220 1.13 3.53 -47.24
C ASP A 220 2.17 2.69 -46.47
N VAL A 221 1.78 2.08 -45.35
CA VAL A 221 2.62 1.21 -44.53
C VAL A 221 2.68 -0.19 -45.14
N SER A 222 3.90 -0.71 -45.32
CA SER A 222 4.12 -2.07 -45.81
C SER A 222 3.43 -3.11 -44.94
N GLY A 223 2.54 -3.90 -45.55
CA GLY A 223 1.75 -4.93 -44.86
C GLY A 223 0.33 -4.52 -44.47
N ILE A 224 -0.08 -3.27 -44.73
CA ILE A 224 -1.43 -2.76 -44.50
C ILE A 224 -2.08 -2.42 -45.85
N GLY A 225 -2.89 -3.35 -46.36
CA GLY A 225 -3.73 -3.10 -47.54
C GLY A 225 -5.14 -2.63 -47.17
N PRO A 226 -5.98 -2.27 -48.16
CA PRO A 226 -7.34 -1.76 -47.95
C PRO A 226 -8.19 -2.66 -47.02
N LYS A 227 -8.10 -3.98 -47.19
CA LYS A 227 -8.84 -4.96 -46.38
C LYS A 227 -8.44 -4.95 -44.89
N LYS A 228 -7.17 -4.67 -44.58
CA LYS A 228 -6.72 -4.54 -43.19
C LYS A 228 -7.12 -3.18 -42.65
N PHE A 229 -6.93 -2.13 -43.44
CA PHE A 229 -7.33 -0.77 -43.08
C PHE A 229 -8.81 -0.70 -42.70
N GLU A 230 -9.72 -1.28 -43.49
CA GLU A 230 -11.16 -1.32 -43.18
C GLU A 230 -11.48 -1.92 -41.81
N LYS A 231 -10.71 -2.92 -41.36
CA LYS A 231 -10.91 -3.56 -40.06
C LYS A 231 -10.41 -2.74 -38.88
N VAL A 232 -9.46 -1.82 -39.12
CA VAL A 232 -8.79 -1.04 -38.07
C VAL A 232 -9.19 0.43 -38.07
N ARG A 233 -9.75 0.98 -39.16
CA ARG A 233 -10.01 2.42 -39.33
C ARG A 233 -10.88 3.03 -38.21
N ASP A 234 -11.83 2.26 -37.69
CA ASP A 234 -12.78 2.68 -36.65
C ASP A 234 -12.22 2.42 -35.24
N LEU A 235 -11.03 1.80 -35.16
CA LEU A 235 -10.29 1.44 -33.96
C LEU A 235 -8.99 2.24 -33.82
N ILE A 236 -8.77 3.25 -34.66
CA ILE A 236 -7.56 4.06 -34.64
C ILE A 236 -7.85 5.54 -34.70
N ASP A 237 -6.93 6.35 -34.18
CA ASP A 237 -6.87 7.80 -34.38
C ASP A 237 -5.48 8.24 -34.83
N VAL A 238 -5.38 9.47 -35.32
CA VAL A 238 -4.11 10.13 -35.65
C VAL A 238 -3.76 11.18 -34.60
#